data_AF-A0A8S3JUN9-F1
#
_entry.id   AF-A0A8S3JUN9-F1
#
_cell.length_a   1.000
_cell.length_b   1.000
_cell.length_c   1.000
_cell.angle_alpha   90.00
_cell.angle_beta   90.00
_cell.angle_gamma   90.00
#
_symmetry.space_group_name_H-M   'P 1'
#
loop_
_entity.id
_entity.type
_entity.pdbx_description
1 polymer ?
#
loop_
_entity_poly.entity_id
_entity_poly.type
_entity_poly.pdbx_seq_one_letter_code
_entity_poly.pdbx_strand_id
1 'polypeptide(L)'
;MFTTVEEVKSVIGRLAGFPLYQQRLVFEGKLLENRRTLSDYNIDFDNTVFLFHLGPRSIQIFIEIPTVKTLTLQADPSDTIKSVKRNIKDIEHIRAEDQRLVFDGRQLEDDKTLLDYSIQHGSKLHLFIPDEVQIYVKRLIGKIITLTVRPSDFIDDVKKKIKLAGHKKTPVFC
;
A
#
# COMPACT_ATOMS: atom_id res chain seq x y z
N MET A 1 1.46 9.86 30.50
CA MET A 1 1.65 11.32 30.47
C MET A 1 2.18 11.66 29.10
N PHE A 2 1.51 12.55 28.36
CA PHE A 2 2.14 13.19 27.20
C PHE A 2 3.00 14.33 27.73
N THR A 3 4.28 14.32 27.39
CA THR A 3 5.25 15.30 27.89
C THR A 3 5.23 16.57 27.05
N THR A 4 4.91 16.46 25.76
CA THR A 4 4.93 17.61 24.83
C THR A 4 3.76 17.60 23.85
N VAL A 5 3.52 18.77 23.25
CA VAL A 5 2.57 18.94 22.14
C VAL A 5 2.92 18.05 20.95
N GLU A 6 4.20 17.79 20.70
CA GLU A 6 4.64 16.87 19.63
C GLU A 6 4.14 15.43 19.84
N GLU A 7 4.19 14.94 21.08
CA GLU A 7 3.66 13.60 21.40
C GLU A 7 2.15 13.52 21.21
N VAL A 8 1.42 14.58 21.58
CA VAL A 8 -0.03 14.68 21.33
C VAL A 8 -0.31 14.63 19.83
N LYS A 9 0.40 15.43 19.03
CA LYS A 9 0.28 15.40 17.57
C LYS A 9 0.65 14.03 16.97
N SER A 10 1.63 13.34 17.55
CA SER A 10 2.00 11.98 17.11
C SER A 10 0.88 10.98 17.35
N VAL A 11 0.19 11.07 18.49
CA VAL A 11 -1.00 10.26 18.80
C VAL A 11 -2.12 10.58 17.84
N ILE A 12 -2.40 11.87 17.61
CA ILE A 12 -3.40 12.31 16.63
C ILE A 12 -3.04 11.79 15.24
N GLY A 13 -1.77 11.81 14.85
CA GLY A 13 -1.35 11.31 13.54
C GLY A 13 -1.61 9.81 13.38
N ARG A 14 -1.39 9.03 14.44
CA ARG A 14 -1.71 7.60 14.47
C ARG A 14 -3.21 7.31 14.49
N LEU A 15 -4.01 8.13 15.18
CA LEU A 15 -5.45 7.90 15.32
C LEU A 15 -6.28 8.44 14.15
N ALA A 16 -5.90 9.62 13.65
CA ALA A 16 -6.64 10.36 12.64
C ALA A 16 -6.03 10.25 11.24
N GLY A 17 -4.83 9.68 11.13
CA GLY A 17 -4.27 9.21 9.87
C GLY A 17 -3.47 10.23 9.05
N PHE A 18 -3.03 11.34 9.64
CA PHE A 18 -2.26 12.36 8.92
C PHE A 18 -0.98 12.80 9.65
N PRO A 19 0.11 13.07 8.91
CA PRO A 19 1.41 13.40 9.46
C PRO A 19 1.44 14.69 10.30
N LEU A 20 2.38 14.75 11.24
CA LEU A 20 2.61 15.84 12.20
C LEU A 20 2.63 17.24 11.55
N TYR A 21 3.25 17.37 10.37
CA TYR A 21 3.38 18.66 9.69
C TYR A 21 2.04 19.21 9.15
N GLN A 22 1.03 18.35 9.00
CA GLN A 22 -0.33 18.75 8.64
C GLN A 22 -1.17 19.14 9.87
N GLN A 23 -0.62 19.06 11.08
CA GLN A 23 -1.37 19.28 12.31
C GLN A 23 -1.06 20.64 12.93
N ARG A 24 -2.09 21.48 13.03
CA ARG A 24 -2.08 22.69 13.86
C ARG A 24 -3.04 22.53 15.02
N LEU A 25 -2.50 22.45 16.22
CA LEU A 25 -3.29 22.47 17.45
C LEU A 25 -3.40 23.91 17.93
N VAL A 26 -4.62 24.35 18.23
CA VAL A 26 -4.91 25.70 18.70
C VAL A 26 -5.71 25.64 19.99
N PHE A 27 -5.28 26.40 20.98
CA PHE A 27 -5.97 26.56 22.26
C PHE A 27 -6.02 28.05 22.62
N GLU A 28 -7.19 28.57 22.97
CA GLU A 28 -7.41 29.99 23.30
C GLU A 28 -6.79 30.96 22.26
N GLY A 29 -6.90 30.63 20.98
CA GLY A 29 -6.35 31.44 19.89
C GLY A 29 -4.82 31.36 19.72
N LYS A 30 -4.12 30.56 20.54
CA LYS A 30 -2.68 30.32 20.44
C LYS A 30 -2.39 29.02 19.71
N LEU A 31 -1.47 29.07 18.73
CA LEU A 31 -0.95 27.88 18.07
C LEU A 31 0.02 27.17 19.03
N LEU A 32 -0.20 25.87 19.25
CA LEU A 32 0.64 25.08 20.14
C LEU A 32 1.95 24.66 19.44
N GLU A 33 3.07 24.96 20.10
CA GLU A 33 4.42 24.66 19.64
C GLU A 33 4.87 23.26 20.07
N ASN A 34 5.50 22.50 19.17
CA ASN A 34 5.87 21.10 19.40
C ASN A 34 6.73 20.87 20.66
N ARG A 35 7.64 21.79 20.99
CA ARG A 35 8.59 21.66 22.11
C ARG A 35 7.99 22.04 23.47
N ARG A 36 6.79 22.61 23.49
CA ARG A 36 6.09 23.04 24.71
C ARG A 36 5.23 21.91 25.26
N THR A 37 4.95 21.99 26.55
CA THR A 37 4.04 21.07 27.24
C THR A 37 2.59 21.58 27.15
N LEU A 38 1.60 20.75 27.46
CA LEU A 38 0.20 21.21 27.57
C LEU A 38 0.04 22.20 28.74
N SER A 39 0.77 21.98 29.85
CA SER A 39 0.76 22.85 31.02
C SER A 39 1.36 24.24 30.74
N ASP A 40 2.31 24.37 29.79
CA ASP A 40 2.83 25.67 29.35
C ASP A 40 1.73 26.59 28.77
N TYR A 41 0.61 25.99 28.36
CA TYR A 41 -0.57 26.68 27.84
C TYR A 41 -1.77 26.63 28.80
N ASN A 42 -1.58 26.17 30.05
CA ASN A 42 -2.64 25.95 31.03
C ASN A 42 -3.77 25.03 30.51
N ILE A 43 -3.40 24.01 29.73
CA ILE A 43 -4.35 23.01 29.25
C ILE A 43 -4.38 21.86 30.27
N ASP A 44 -5.52 21.71 30.92
CA ASP A 44 -5.81 20.69 31.91
C ASP A 44 -6.99 19.79 31.48
N PHE A 45 -7.48 18.96 32.42
CA PHE A 45 -8.62 18.09 32.21
C PHE A 45 -9.86 18.88 31.77
N ASP A 46 -10.62 18.31 30.82
CA ASP A 46 -11.86 18.89 30.25
C ASP A 46 -11.67 20.14 29.36
N ASN A 47 -10.42 20.52 29.05
CA ASN A 47 -10.17 21.54 28.03
C ASN A 47 -10.28 20.98 26.61
N THR A 48 -10.81 21.80 25.69
CA THR A 48 -10.92 21.46 24.26
C THR A 48 -9.81 22.15 23.47
N VAL A 49 -8.97 21.34 22.80
CA VAL A 49 -7.96 21.82 21.85
C VAL A 49 -8.48 21.62 20.43
N PHE A 50 -8.43 22.67 19.61
CA PHE A 50 -8.87 22.61 18.23
C PHE A 50 -7.75 22.08 17.33
N LEU A 51 -8.06 21.06 16.53
CA LEU A 51 -7.17 20.53 15.51
C LEU A 51 -7.56 21.07 14.13
N PHE A 52 -6.64 21.82 13.52
CA PHE A 52 -6.71 22.22 12.13
C PHE A 52 -5.79 21.31 11.31
N HIS A 53 -6.40 20.62 10.35
CA HIS A 53 -5.68 19.83 9.35
C HIS A 53 -5.28 20.72 8.18
N LEU A 54 -3.98 20.80 7.91
CA LEU A 54 -3.40 21.54 6.80
C LEU A 54 -2.92 20.59 5.71
N GLY A 55 -3.67 20.53 4.62
CA GLY A 55 -3.30 19.77 3.44
C GLY A 55 -4.48 19.01 2.88
N PRO A 56 -4.29 18.38 1.71
CA PRO A 56 -5.28 17.45 1.19
C PRO A 56 -5.29 16.21 2.08
N ARG A 57 -6.50 15.70 2.38
CA ARG A 57 -6.67 14.41 3.06
C ARG A 57 -6.01 13.27 2.28
N SER A 58 -5.96 13.39 0.95
CA SER A 58 -5.28 12.46 0.07
C SER A 58 -3.92 12.99 -0.41
N ILE A 59 -2.94 12.11 -0.43
CA ILE A 59 -1.67 12.30 -1.11
C ILE A 59 -1.72 11.62 -2.49
N GLN A 60 -0.95 12.14 -3.43
CA GLN A 60 -0.74 11.49 -4.71
C GLN A 60 0.59 10.74 -4.63
N ILE A 61 0.57 9.44 -4.85
CA ILE A 61 1.77 8.61 -4.95
C ILE A 61 1.90 8.07 -6.36
N PHE A 62 3.12 7.78 -6.76
CA PHE A 62 3.46 7.24 -8.07
C PHE A 62 3.98 5.83 -7.90
N ILE A 63 3.51 4.90 -8.73
CA ILE A 63 3.92 3.51 -8.70
C ILE A 63 4.52 3.17 -10.05
N GLU A 64 5.82 2.92 -10.06
CA GLU A 64 6.55 2.49 -11.24
C GLU A 64 6.35 1.00 -11.46
N ILE A 65 5.72 0.66 -12.59
CA ILE A 65 5.42 -0.71 -12.98
C ILE A 65 6.49 -1.15 -13.99
N PRO A 66 7.01 -2.40 -13.91
CA PRO A 66 8.13 -2.87 -14.74
C PRO A 66 7.84 -2.83 -16.25
N THR A 67 6.57 -2.77 -16.65
CA THR A 67 6.10 -2.79 -18.03
C THR A 67 6.06 -1.43 -18.71
N VAL A 68 6.69 -0.38 -18.15
CA VAL A 68 6.92 0.96 -18.74
C VAL A 68 5.93 2.07 -18.29
N LYS A 69 4.97 1.79 -17.40
CA LYS A 69 4.02 2.82 -16.92
C LYS A 69 4.24 3.22 -15.46
N THR A 70 4.11 4.52 -15.19
CA THR A 70 3.92 5.05 -13.84
C THR A 70 2.42 5.19 -13.59
N LEU A 71 1.89 4.40 -12.67
CA LEU A 71 0.53 4.56 -12.17
C LEU A 71 0.49 5.70 -11.16
N THR A 72 -0.47 6.60 -11.31
CA THR A 72 -0.75 7.65 -10.33
C THR A 72 -1.90 7.19 -9.44
N LEU A 73 -1.70 7.22 -8.12
CA LEU A 73 -2.70 6.76 -7.16
C LEU A 73 -2.95 7.84 -6.10
N GLN A 74 -4.22 8.13 -5.85
CA GLN A 74 -4.64 8.94 -4.69
C GLN A 74 -4.78 8.00 -3.50
N ALA A 75 -4.01 8.25 -2.45
CA ALA A 75 -3.99 7.44 -1.22
C ALA A 75 -4.11 8.35 0.00
N ASP A 76 -4.54 7.81 1.12
CA ASP A 76 -4.42 8.46 2.43
C ASP A 76 -3.10 8.02 3.09
N PRO A 77 -2.35 8.90 3.78
CA PRO A 77 -1.15 8.47 4.52
C PRO A 77 -1.40 7.32 5.51
N SER A 78 -2.62 7.19 6.03
CA SER A 78 -3.03 6.07 6.89
C SER A 78 -3.37 4.78 6.17
N ASP A 79 -3.43 4.78 4.83
CA ASP A 79 -3.67 3.58 4.07
C ASP A 79 -2.57 2.54 4.35
N THR A 80 -3.01 1.32 4.62
CA THR A 80 -2.10 0.17 4.71
C THR A 80 -1.55 -0.18 3.33
N ILE A 81 -0.34 -0.76 3.30
CA ILE A 81 0.25 -1.28 2.07
C ILE A 81 -0.67 -2.33 1.43
N LYS A 82 -1.36 -3.15 2.23
CA LYS A 82 -2.38 -4.07 1.73
C LYS A 82 -3.53 -3.37 1.01
N SER A 83 -3.99 -2.22 1.51
CA SER A 83 -5.01 -1.39 0.85
C SER A 83 -4.49 -0.86 -0.48
N VAL A 84 -3.27 -0.33 -0.49
CA VAL A 84 -2.62 0.19 -1.71
C VAL A 84 -2.49 -0.91 -2.77
N LYS A 85 -2.08 -2.13 -2.39
CA LYS A 85 -2.00 -3.27 -3.31
C LYS A 85 -3.36 -3.68 -3.88
N ARG A 86 -4.42 -3.59 -3.07
CA ARG A 86 -5.80 -3.81 -3.55
C ARG A 86 -6.20 -2.77 -4.59
N ASN A 87 -5.91 -1.49 -4.35
CA ASN A 87 -6.20 -0.44 -5.32
C ASN A 87 -5.46 -0.66 -6.65
N ILE A 88 -4.17 -1.08 -6.60
CA ILE A 88 -3.42 -1.45 -7.80
C ILE A 88 -4.06 -2.65 -8.51
N LYS A 89 -4.55 -3.64 -7.75
CA LYS A 89 -5.26 -4.80 -8.32
C LYS A 89 -6.51 -4.37 -9.07
N ASP A 90 -7.27 -3.44 -8.52
CA ASP A 90 -8.52 -3.00 -9.12
C ASP A 90 -8.29 -2.17 -10.41
N ILE A 91 -7.17 -1.44 -10.48
CA ILE A 91 -6.81 -0.60 -11.62
C ILE A 91 -6.05 -1.37 -12.72
N GLU A 92 -4.99 -2.09 -12.35
CA GLU A 92 -4.08 -2.76 -13.30
C GLU A 92 -4.39 -4.26 -13.47
N HIS A 93 -5.37 -4.78 -12.74
CA HIS A 93 -5.75 -6.20 -12.75
C HIS A 93 -4.63 -7.17 -12.35
N ILE A 94 -3.67 -6.69 -11.56
CA ILE A 94 -2.57 -7.49 -10.99
C ILE A 94 -2.96 -8.01 -9.61
N ARG A 95 -2.90 -9.32 -9.36
CA ARG A 95 -3.25 -9.92 -8.06
C ARG A 95 -2.43 -9.29 -6.92
N ALA A 96 -3.06 -8.96 -5.80
CA ALA A 96 -2.39 -8.26 -4.69
C ALA A 96 -1.25 -9.10 -4.09
N GLU A 97 -1.40 -10.42 -4.10
CA GLU A 97 -0.40 -11.41 -3.70
C GLU A 97 0.83 -11.46 -4.63
N ASP A 98 0.69 -11.02 -5.89
CA ASP A 98 1.79 -10.93 -6.84
C ASP A 98 2.53 -9.59 -6.74
N GLN A 99 2.04 -8.66 -5.92
CA GLN A 99 2.60 -7.33 -5.84
C GLN A 99 3.63 -7.22 -4.72
N ARG A 100 4.86 -6.87 -5.09
CA ARG A 100 5.92 -6.49 -4.17
C ARG A 100 6.23 -5.01 -4.33
N LEU A 101 5.71 -4.19 -3.41
CA LEU A 101 6.00 -2.75 -3.37
C LEU A 101 7.32 -2.51 -2.64
N VAL A 102 8.13 -1.60 -3.20
CA VAL A 102 9.44 -1.21 -2.67
C VAL A 102 9.53 0.31 -2.64
N PHE A 103 10.00 0.86 -1.51
CA PHE A 103 10.30 2.27 -1.34
C PHE A 103 11.65 2.42 -0.63
N ASP A 104 12.51 3.32 -1.13
CA ASP A 104 13.85 3.57 -0.55
C ASP A 104 14.68 2.29 -0.33
N GLY A 105 14.65 1.38 -1.32
CA GLY A 105 15.34 0.09 -1.27
C GLY A 105 14.74 -0.94 -0.29
N ARG A 106 13.63 -0.63 0.38
CA ARG A 106 12.96 -1.52 1.35
C ARG A 106 11.65 -2.05 0.79
N GLN A 107 11.44 -3.35 0.94
CA GLN A 107 10.14 -3.95 0.66
C GLN A 107 9.13 -3.54 1.73
N LEU A 108 7.94 -3.16 1.30
CA LEU A 108 6.87 -2.73 2.18
C LEU A 108 6.03 -3.91 2.65
N GLU A 109 5.67 -3.88 3.93
CA GLU A 109 4.91 -4.91 4.64
C GLU A 109 3.42 -4.56 4.66
N ASP A 110 2.56 -5.57 4.48
CA ASP A 110 1.12 -5.41 4.25
C ASP A 110 0.36 -4.71 5.39
N ASP A 111 0.82 -4.92 6.62
CA ASP A 111 0.25 -4.44 7.88
C ASP A 111 0.72 -3.05 8.29
N LYS A 112 1.72 -2.49 7.59
CA LYS A 112 2.19 -1.12 7.78
C LYS A 112 1.43 -0.12 6.92
N THR A 113 1.42 1.14 7.36
CA THR A 113 0.81 2.26 6.64
C THR A 113 1.81 2.97 5.74
N LEU A 114 1.33 3.79 4.80
CA LEU A 114 2.19 4.70 4.04
C LEU A 114 2.96 5.65 4.97
N LEU A 115 2.31 6.12 6.03
CA LEU A 115 2.92 6.98 7.05
C LEU A 115 4.05 6.28 7.82
N ASP A 116 3.92 4.99 8.14
CA ASP A 116 4.97 4.22 8.82
C ASP A 116 6.28 4.19 8.03
N TYR A 117 6.19 4.20 6.69
CA TYR A 117 7.34 4.30 5.78
C TYR A 117 7.70 5.73 5.41
N SER A 118 7.07 6.73 6.04
CA SER A 118 7.25 8.16 5.71
C SER A 118 7.00 8.48 4.23
N ILE A 119 6.08 7.75 3.59
CA ILE A 119 5.69 8.00 2.20
C ILE A 119 4.79 9.22 2.16
N GLN A 120 5.18 10.22 1.37
CA GLN A 120 4.54 11.52 1.27
C GLN A 120 3.96 11.78 -0.12
N HIS A 121 3.22 12.89 -0.26
CA HIS A 121 2.79 13.38 -1.57
C HIS A 121 3.97 13.50 -2.54
N GLY A 122 3.79 12.94 -3.73
CA GLY A 122 4.78 12.90 -4.79
C GLY A 122 5.81 11.77 -4.68
N SER A 123 5.71 10.91 -3.67
CA SER A 123 6.62 9.77 -3.52
C SER A 123 6.47 8.76 -4.66
N LYS A 124 7.58 8.17 -5.06
CA LYS A 124 7.64 7.11 -6.09
C LYS A 124 7.97 5.77 -5.46
N LEU A 125 7.12 4.78 -5.67
CA LEU A 125 7.28 3.40 -5.25
C LEU A 125 7.57 2.55 -6.48
N HIS A 126 8.39 1.51 -6.32
CA HIS A 126 8.60 0.52 -7.38
C HIS A 126 7.76 -0.72 -7.11
N LEU A 127 7.02 -1.17 -8.12
CA LEU A 127 6.28 -2.43 -8.09
C LEU A 127 7.12 -3.52 -8.76
N PHE A 128 7.36 -4.62 -8.05
CA PHE A 128 7.95 -5.83 -8.60
C PHE A 128 6.90 -6.93 -8.67
N ILE A 129 6.87 -7.63 -9.80
CA ILE A 129 6.01 -8.79 -10.03
C ILE A 129 6.90 -10.03 -10.14
N PRO A 130 6.62 -11.12 -9.41
CA PRO A 130 7.33 -12.38 -9.57
C PRO A 130 7.24 -12.89 -11.01
N ASP A 131 8.36 -13.42 -11.50
CA ASP A 131 8.40 -14.04 -12.83
C ASP A 131 7.48 -15.26 -12.89
N GLU A 132 6.91 -15.48 -14.06
CA GLU A 132 6.15 -16.69 -14.34
C GLU A 132 7.11 -17.88 -14.53
N VAL A 133 6.77 -19.01 -13.95
CA VAL A 133 7.55 -20.25 -14.05
C VAL A 133 6.83 -21.28 -14.89
N GLN A 134 7.59 -22.13 -15.57
CA GLN A 134 7.03 -23.26 -16.30
C GLN A 134 7.03 -24.51 -15.43
N ILE A 135 5.89 -25.18 -15.37
CA ILE A 135 5.75 -26.50 -14.73
C ILE A 135 5.24 -27.52 -15.75
N TYR A 136 5.52 -28.79 -15.50
CA TYR A 136 5.11 -29.91 -16.36
C TYR A 136 4.14 -30.81 -15.61
N VAL A 137 2.96 -31.05 -16.20
CA VAL A 137 1.95 -31.94 -15.65
C VAL A 137 1.89 -33.20 -16.52
N LYS A 138 2.30 -34.33 -15.94
CA LYS A 138 2.25 -35.64 -16.59
C LYS A 138 0.92 -36.33 -16.29
N ARG A 139 0.19 -36.71 -17.35
CA ARG A 139 -1.01 -37.56 -17.22
C ARG A 139 -0.61 -39.03 -17.12
N LEU A 140 -1.41 -39.85 -16.44
CA LEU A 140 -1.21 -41.30 -16.34
C LEU A 140 -1.25 -41.99 -17.71
N ILE A 141 -2.03 -41.44 -18.64
CA ILE A 141 -2.13 -41.87 -20.03
C ILE A 141 -2.11 -40.60 -20.90
N GLY A 142 -1.17 -40.52 -21.85
CA GLY A 142 -1.07 -39.41 -22.83
C GLY A 142 0.18 -38.53 -22.70
N LYS A 143 0.09 -37.30 -23.25
CA LYS A 143 1.20 -36.33 -23.38
C LYS A 143 1.44 -35.51 -22.11
N ILE A 144 2.68 -35.09 -21.87
CA ILE A 144 3.05 -34.08 -20.86
C ILE A 144 2.50 -32.71 -21.29
N ILE A 145 1.87 -32.00 -20.36
CA ILE A 145 1.35 -30.64 -20.57
C ILE A 145 2.31 -29.65 -19.91
N THR A 146 2.77 -28.65 -20.66
CA THR A 146 3.53 -27.52 -20.12
C THR A 146 2.55 -26.42 -19.71
N LEU A 147 2.70 -25.89 -18.50
CA LEU A 147 1.91 -24.78 -17.98
C LEU A 147 2.81 -23.66 -17.51
N THR A 148 2.40 -22.44 -17.81
CA THR A 148 2.98 -21.23 -17.22
C THR A 148 2.15 -20.82 -16.01
N VAL A 149 2.78 -20.80 -14.83
CA VAL A 149 2.16 -20.52 -13.53
C VAL A 149 2.96 -19.48 -12.77
N ARG A 150 2.32 -18.80 -11.82
CA ARG A 150 3.01 -17.99 -10.82
C ARG A 150 3.20 -18.80 -9.55
N PRO A 151 4.28 -18.59 -8.77
CA PRO A 151 4.46 -19.26 -7.48
C PRO A 151 3.29 -19.04 -6.49
N SER A 152 2.55 -17.95 -6.66
CA SER A 152 1.37 -17.54 -5.91
C SER A 152 0.05 -18.12 -6.43
N ASP A 153 0.03 -18.81 -7.59
CA ASP A 153 -1.19 -19.40 -8.13
C ASP A 153 -1.73 -20.49 -7.18
N PHE A 154 -3.04 -20.45 -6.90
CA PHE A 154 -3.68 -21.53 -6.17
C PHE A 154 -3.80 -22.78 -7.05
N ILE A 155 -3.84 -23.96 -6.43
CA ILE A 155 -4.03 -25.23 -7.13
C ILE A 155 -5.31 -25.23 -8.00
N ASP A 156 -6.36 -24.54 -7.56
CA ASP A 156 -7.58 -24.42 -8.35
C ASP A 156 -7.39 -23.55 -9.61
N ASP A 157 -6.52 -22.54 -9.57
CA ASP A 157 -6.14 -21.76 -10.74
C ASP A 157 -5.32 -22.63 -11.72
N VAL A 158 -4.39 -23.44 -11.20
CA VAL A 158 -3.63 -24.41 -12.00
C VAL A 158 -4.55 -25.44 -12.66
N LYS A 159 -5.54 -25.99 -11.93
CA LYS A 159 -6.55 -26.90 -12.50
C LYS A 159 -7.37 -26.26 -13.60
N LYS A 160 -7.77 -24.98 -13.45
CA LYS A 160 -8.45 -24.23 -14.51
C LYS A 160 -7.55 -24.09 -15.74
N LYS A 161 -6.26 -23.75 -15.56
CA LYS A 161 -5.26 -23.67 -16.65
C LYS A 161 -5.10 -25.02 -17.38
N ILE A 162 -5.09 -26.15 -16.66
CA ILE A 162 -5.07 -27.50 -17.26
C ILE A 162 -6.30 -27.74 -18.14
N LYS A 163 -7.50 -27.40 -17.65
CA LYS A 163 -8.75 -27.54 -18.43
C LYS A 163 -8.70 -26.72 -19.72
N LEU A 164 -8.21 -25.48 -19.66
CA LEU A 164 -8.07 -24.59 -20.82
C LEU A 164 -7.01 -25.09 -21.82
N ALA A 165 -5.88 -25.60 -21.33
CA ALA A 165 -4.83 -26.17 -22.18
C ALA A 165 -5.29 -27.43 -22.94
N GLY A 166 -6.17 -28.22 -22.33
CA GLY A 166 -6.79 -29.38 -22.99
C GLY A 166 -7.76 -29.05 -24.13
N HIS A 167 -8.24 -27.80 -24.23
CA HIS A 167 -9.17 -27.35 -25.28
C HIS A 167 -8.49 -26.65 -26.46
N LYS A 168 -7.20 -26.29 -26.37
CA LYS A 168 -6.46 -25.76 -27.52
C LYS A 168 -6.15 -26.92 -28.48
N LYS A 169 -7.06 -27.19 -29.43
CA LYS A 169 -6.71 -27.90 -30.67
C LYS A 169 -5.52 -27.16 -31.27
N THR A 170 -4.38 -27.85 -31.40
CA THR A 170 -3.27 -27.39 -32.22
C THR A 170 -3.83 -26.95 -33.58
N PRO A 171 -3.58 -25.71 -34.05
CA PRO A 171 -3.84 -25.41 -35.44
C PRO A 171 -2.96 -26.35 -36.26
N VAL A 172 -3.60 -27.23 -37.02
CA VAL A 172 -2.92 -27.91 -38.11
C VAL A 172 -2.66 -26.82 -39.13
N PHE A 173 -1.42 -26.36 -39.22
CA PHE A 173 -0.98 -25.63 -40.40
C PHE A 173 -0.96 -26.67 -41.53
N CYS A 174 -2.02 -26.68 -42.35
CA CYS A 174 -2.01 -27.30 -43.66
C CYS A 174 -1.19 -26.46 -44.63
#